data_AF-A0A1V0G001-F1
#
_entry.id   AF-A0A1V0G001-F1
#
_cell.length_a   1.000
_cell.length_b   1.000
_cell.length_c   1.000
_cell.angle_alpha   90.00
_cell.angle_beta   90.00
_cell.angle_gamma   90.00
#
_symmetry.space_group_name_H-M   'P 1'
#
loop_
_entity.id
_entity.type
_entity.pdbx_description
1 polymer ?
#
loop_
_entity_poly.entity_id
_entity_poly.type
_entity_poly.pdbx_seq_one_letter_code
_entity_poly.pdbx_strand_id
1 'polypeptide(L)'
;MNTVLSGVVPQITAIMGPCAGGAVYSPAIGDFILMVDNPATFMFITGPQVVKAVTGVEVSSTQLGGGMVHAQKSGQAHLIGKSDEEVLMLIRRLIGYLPPNNMEKPPKFPTTDPPFRKSDKLYEIVPDDPNKGYDVRQVIYEIVDRDANGNPDFLEILPYFAPNAIVGFGRMNGQTVGIIANNPIHLAGVLDIDSSDKIARFVRTCDAFNIPIVTLVDVPGYLPGVQQEYGGIIRHGAKVLYAYS
;
A
#
# COMPACT_ATOMS: atom_id res chain seq x y z
N MET A 1 22.12 6.51 7.02
CA MET A 1 22.05 5.04 7.19
C MET A 1 20.97 4.46 6.30
N ASN A 2 19.71 4.95 6.35
CA ASN A 2 18.59 4.40 5.57
C ASN A 2 18.86 4.29 4.06
N THR A 3 19.46 5.32 3.46
CA THR A 3 19.75 5.35 2.01
C THR A 3 20.70 4.25 1.55
N VAL A 4 21.70 3.91 2.37
CA VAL A 4 22.67 2.84 2.08
C VAL A 4 22.02 1.45 2.18
N LEU A 5 20.98 1.32 3.01
CA LEU A 5 20.27 0.06 3.26
C LEU A 5 19.00 -0.11 2.43
N SER A 6 18.63 0.87 1.61
CA SER A 6 17.40 0.82 0.79
C SER A 6 17.50 -0.29 -0.26
N GLY A 7 16.52 -1.20 -0.25
CA GLY A 7 16.55 -2.40 -1.09
C GLY A 7 17.60 -3.45 -0.70
N VAL A 8 18.22 -3.32 0.49
CA VAL A 8 19.18 -4.30 1.03
C VAL A 8 18.56 -5.06 2.20
N VAL A 9 18.01 -4.34 3.16
CA VAL A 9 17.24 -4.89 4.28
C VAL A 9 15.91 -4.15 4.39
N PRO A 10 14.79 -4.82 4.70
CA PRO A 10 13.51 -4.14 4.88
C PRO A 10 13.56 -3.14 6.03
N GLN A 11 13.14 -1.91 5.77
CA GLN A 11 13.11 -0.81 6.74
C GLN A 11 11.66 -0.44 7.05
N ILE A 12 11.21 -0.80 8.25
CA ILE A 12 9.85 -0.59 8.73
C ILE A 12 9.87 0.43 9.86
N THR A 13 9.03 1.45 9.77
CA THR A 13 8.89 2.50 10.78
C THR A 13 7.50 2.46 11.42
N ALA A 14 7.44 2.53 12.74
CA ALA A 14 6.20 2.75 13.50
C ALA A 14 6.18 4.17 14.05
N ILE A 15 5.15 4.94 13.70
CA ILE A 15 4.88 6.26 14.30
C ILE A 15 3.77 6.07 15.34
N MET A 16 4.17 6.07 16.61
CA MET A 16 3.29 5.81 17.77
C MET A 16 3.23 7.03 18.70
N GLY A 17 3.51 8.22 18.14
CA GLY A 17 3.57 9.48 18.85
C GLY A 17 3.98 10.64 17.93
N PRO A 18 4.40 11.78 18.50
CA PRO A 18 4.80 12.96 17.74
C PRO A 18 6.09 12.74 16.91
N CYS A 19 6.06 13.06 15.63
CA CYS A 19 7.23 13.07 14.74
C CYS A 19 7.25 14.36 13.91
N ALA A 20 8.12 15.32 14.26
CA ALA A 20 8.09 16.65 13.63
C ALA A 20 9.46 17.11 13.11
N GLY A 21 9.46 18.00 12.12
CA GLY A 21 10.67 18.61 11.60
C GLY A 21 11.55 17.62 10.83
N GLY A 22 12.86 17.65 11.04
CA GLY A 22 13.79 16.77 10.34
C GLY A 22 13.61 15.28 10.63
N ALA A 23 12.95 14.92 11.76
CA ALA A 23 12.73 13.54 12.15
C ALA A 23 11.89 12.76 11.12
N VAL A 24 11.03 13.44 10.36
CA VAL A 24 10.13 12.81 9.38
C VAL A 24 10.84 12.23 8.18
N TYR A 25 12.07 12.68 7.89
CA TYR A 25 12.79 12.24 6.69
C TYR A 25 13.31 10.82 6.78
N SER A 26 13.65 10.31 7.97
CA SER A 26 14.07 8.92 8.15
C SER A 26 12.93 7.93 7.85
N PRO A 27 11.71 8.09 8.41
CA PRO A 27 10.54 7.32 7.99
C PRO A 27 10.27 7.42 6.49
N ALA A 28 10.29 8.63 5.93
CA ALA A 28 9.88 8.91 4.54
C ALA A 28 10.75 8.21 3.48
N ILE A 29 12.00 7.89 3.81
CA ILE A 29 12.93 7.16 2.92
C ILE A 29 13.01 5.66 3.23
N GLY A 30 12.31 5.18 4.26
CA GLY A 30 12.12 3.75 4.54
C GLY A 30 11.14 3.08 3.57
N ASP A 31 10.88 1.79 3.79
CA ASP A 31 10.03 0.98 2.90
C ASP A 31 8.56 1.02 3.32
N PHE A 32 8.29 0.91 4.62
CA PHE A 32 6.93 0.92 5.16
C PHE A 32 6.84 1.80 6.40
N ILE A 33 5.78 2.61 6.46
CA ILE A 33 5.45 3.46 7.61
C ILE A 33 4.07 3.03 8.10
N LEU A 34 4.01 2.63 9.37
CA LEU A 34 2.77 2.35 10.06
C LEU A 34 2.51 3.45 11.09
N MET A 35 1.26 3.89 11.23
CA MET A 35 0.90 4.89 12.23
C MET A 35 -0.24 4.41 13.11
N VAL A 36 -0.25 4.89 14.36
CA VAL A 36 -1.41 4.73 15.25
C VAL A 36 -2.42 5.84 14.95
N ASP A 37 -3.70 5.49 14.81
CA ASP A 37 -4.78 6.47 14.63
C ASP A 37 -5.30 6.96 15.98
N ASN A 38 -4.55 7.88 16.58
CA ASN A 38 -4.97 8.57 17.79
C ASN A 38 -4.53 10.05 17.77
N PRO A 39 -5.14 10.91 18.61
CA PRO A 39 -4.82 12.35 18.63
C PRO A 39 -3.35 12.67 19.00
N ALA A 40 -2.64 11.76 19.67
CA ALA A 40 -1.26 11.96 20.10
C ALA A 40 -0.22 11.62 19.02
N THR A 41 -0.63 10.96 17.93
CA THR A 41 0.26 10.50 16.86
C THR A 41 0.10 11.38 15.64
N PHE A 42 1.22 11.99 15.20
CA PHE A 42 1.23 12.85 14.02
C PHE A 42 2.62 12.98 13.42
N MET A 43 2.67 13.27 12.12
CA MET A 43 3.90 13.53 11.38
C MET A 43 3.80 14.82 10.52
N PHE A 44 4.76 15.72 10.62
CA PHE A 44 4.84 16.89 9.72
C PHE A 44 6.21 17.57 9.72
N ILE A 45 6.58 18.21 8.62
CA ILE A 45 7.81 19.01 8.55
C ILE A 45 7.65 20.30 9.37
N THR A 46 6.54 20.99 9.19
CA THR A 46 6.28 22.31 9.80
C THR A 46 5.02 22.22 10.65
N GLY A 47 5.14 22.57 11.93
CA GLY A 47 4.04 22.43 12.88
C GLY A 47 2.92 23.47 12.72
N PRO A 48 1.74 23.22 13.32
CA PRO A 48 0.55 24.05 13.11
C PRO A 48 0.72 25.53 13.44
N GLN A 49 1.51 25.85 14.48
CA GLN A 49 1.76 27.25 14.86
C GLN A 49 2.49 28.03 13.76
N VAL A 50 3.44 27.38 13.09
CA VAL A 50 4.19 28.01 11.97
C VAL A 50 3.30 28.10 10.73
N VAL A 51 2.49 27.07 10.46
CA VAL A 51 1.50 27.10 9.37
C VAL A 51 0.54 28.28 9.55
N LYS A 52 0.01 28.49 10.76
CA LYS A 52 -0.86 29.62 11.09
C LYS A 52 -0.14 30.96 10.88
N ALA A 53 1.09 31.09 11.37
CA ALA A 53 1.84 32.34 11.27
C ALA A 53 2.14 32.75 9.81
N VAL A 54 2.36 31.77 8.91
CA VAL A 54 2.73 32.04 7.51
C VAL A 54 1.52 32.13 6.58
N THR A 55 0.51 31.27 6.78
CA THR A 55 -0.61 31.13 5.84
C THR A 55 -1.92 31.72 6.36
N GLY A 56 -2.00 32.01 7.67
CA GLY A 56 -3.23 32.40 8.34
C GLY A 56 -4.20 31.24 8.64
N VAL A 57 -3.89 30.02 8.20
CA VAL A 57 -4.78 28.85 8.37
C VAL A 57 -4.58 28.24 9.76
N GLU A 58 -5.66 28.18 10.54
CA GLU A 58 -5.69 27.39 11.79
C GLU A 58 -5.98 25.93 11.49
N VAL A 59 -5.13 25.04 12.02
CA VAL A 59 -5.25 23.60 11.86
C VAL A 59 -4.73 22.92 13.11
N SER A 60 -5.32 21.80 13.54
CA SER A 60 -4.77 20.99 14.64
C SER A 60 -3.67 20.06 14.16
N SER A 61 -2.84 19.52 15.07
CA SER A 61 -1.80 18.53 14.72
C SER A 61 -2.39 17.30 14.02
N THR A 62 -3.54 16.82 14.48
CA THR A 62 -4.24 15.66 13.89
C THR A 62 -4.79 15.98 12.50
N GLN A 63 -5.32 17.18 12.28
CA GLN A 63 -5.80 17.61 10.96
C GLN A 63 -4.66 17.88 9.97
N LEU A 64 -3.49 18.29 10.47
CA LEU A 64 -2.33 18.57 9.64
C LEU A 64 -1.58 17.31 9.23
N GLY A 65 -1.40 16.36 10.14
CA GLY A 65 -0.53 15.19 9.93
C GLY A 65 -0.87 13.98 10.80
N GLY A 66 -2.14 13.82 11.20
CA GLY A 66 -2.58 12.61 11.89
C GLY A 66 -2.47 11.36 11.02
N GLY A 67 -2.49 10.18 11.66
CA GLY A 67 -2.38 8.90 10.96
C GLY A 67 -3.34 8.78 9.77
N MET A 68 -4.62 9.13 9.96
CA MET A 68 -5.60 9.03 8.90
C MET A 68 -5.41 10.04 7.76
N VAL A 69 -4.87 11.23 8.04
CA VAL A 69 -4.48 12.20 7.00
C VAL A 69 -3.40 11.60 6.10
N HIS A 70 -2.40 10.96 6.69
CA HIS A 70 -1.32 10.34 5.94
C HIS A 70 -1.71 9.08 5.18
N ALA A 71 -2.71 8.33 5.66
CA ALA A 71 -3.18 7.13 4.98
C ALA A 71 -4.26 7.40 3.93
N GLN A 72 -4.97 8.54 3.97
CA GLN A 72 -5.98 8.87 2.95
C GLN A 72 -5.53 9.92 1.94
N LYS A 73 -4.74 10.91 2.36
CA LYS A 73 -4.46 12.10 1.55
C LYS A 73 -3.04 12.14 1.02
N SER A 74 -2.05 11.93 1.89
CA SER A 74 -0.64 12.09 1.48
C SER A 74 0.05 10.81 1.05
N GLY A 75 -0.59 9.64 1.24
CA GLY A 75 -0.01 8.33 0.95
C GLY A 75 1.24 7.97 1.77
N GLN A 76 1.48 8.62 2.91
CA GLN A 76 2.68 8.37 3.73
C GLN A 76 2.50 7.19 4.69
N ALA A 77 1.30 7.00 5.22
CA ALA A 77 1.01 5.90 6.13
C ALA A 77 0.50 4.68 5.37
N HIS A 78 1.32 3.65 5.30
CA HIS A 78 1.08 2.44 4.53
C HIS A 78 0.07 1.51 5.20
N LEU A 79 0.11 1.45 6.54
CA LEU A 79 -0.86 0.74 7.36
C LEU A 79 -1.18 1.59 8.60
N ILE A 80 -2.38 1.38 9.15
CA ILE A 80 -2.86 2.11 10.32
C ILE A 80 -3.44 1.11 11.32
N GLY A 81 -3.13 1.29 12.60
CA GLY A 81 -3.76 0.57 13.71
C GLY A 81 -4.42 1.54 14.69
N LYS A 82 -5.42 1.08 15.44
CA LYS A 82 -6.13 1.90 16.45
C LYS A 82 -5.36 2.04 17.75
N SER A 83 -4.38 1.17 17.98
CA SER A 83 -3.51 1.18 19.14
C SER A 83 -2.08 0.79 18.77
N ASP A 84 -1.17 1.07 19.70
CA ASP A 84 0.23 0.65 19.66
C ASP A 84 0.36 -0.86 19.44
N GLU A 85 -0.44 -1.64 20.18
CA GLU A 85 -0.48 -3.09 20.07
C GLU A 85 -0.90 -3.55 18.68
N GLU A 86 -1.93 -2.93 18.09
CA GLU A 86 -2.39 -3.25 16.74
C GLU A 86 -1.33 -2.94 15.69
N VAL A 87 -0.65 -1.80 15.79
CA VAL A 87 0.46 -1.46 14.89
C VAL A 87 1.59 -2.48 15.01
N LEU A 88 1.97 -2.89 16.22
CA LEU A 88 2.99 -3.91 16.43
C LEU A 88 2.57 -5.28 15.86
N MET A 89 1.29 -5.65 15.98
CA MET A 89 0.76 -6.87 15.35
C MET A 89 0.82 -6.79 13.81
N LEU A 90 0.47 -5.65 13.23
CA LEU A 90 0.59 -5.41 11.78
C LEU A 90 2.04 -5.50 11.31
N ILE A 91 3.00 -4.97 12.08
CA ILE A 91 4.44 -5.10 11.78
C ILE A 91 4.87 -6.57 11.78
N ARG A 92 4.46 -7.34 12.80
CA ARG A 92 4.76 -8.79 12.86
C ARG A 92 4.19 -9.53 11.64
N ARG A 93 2.96 -9.18 11.25
CA ARG A 93 2.32 -9.76 10.06
C ARG A 93 3.08 -9.38 8.78
N LEU A 94 3.45 -8.11 8.61
CA LEU A 94 4.22 -7.60 7.47
C LEU A 94 5.59 -8.27 7.35
N ILE A 95 6.34 -8.38 8.45
CA ILE A 95 7.64 -9.09 8.49
C ILE A 95 7.49 -10.54 8.01
N GLY A 96 6.35 -11.18 8.29
CA GLY A 96 6.05 -12.52 7.80
C GLY A 96 6.04 -12.66 6.28
N TYR A 97 5.86 -11.59 5.51
CA TYR A 97 5.89 -11.65 4.04
C TYR A 97 7.27 -11.30 3.46
N LEU A 98 8.12 -10.61 4.20
CA LEU A 98 9.38 -10.07 3.69
C LEU A 98 10.56 -11.01 3.97
N PRO A 99 11.57 -11.08 3.08
CA PRO A 99 12.82 -11.76 3.41
C PRO A 99 13.61 -10.95 4.45
N PRO A 100 14.58 -11.56 5.15
CA PRO A 100 15.45 -10.82 6.06
C PRO A 100 16.36 -9.80 5.34
N ASN A 101 16.67 -10.03 4.06
CA ASN A 101 17.50 -9.18 3.21
C ASN A 101 17.26 -9.52 1.72
N ASN A 102 17.85 -8.74 0.81
CA ASN A 102 17.71 -8.90 -0.64
C ASN A 102 18.50 -10.08 -1.27
N MET A 103 19.31 -10.81 -0.51
CA MET A 103 20.02 -12.01 -0.98
C MET A 103 19.24 -13.29 -0.71
N GLU A 104 18.18 -13.20 0.09
CA GLU A 104 17.32 -14.31 0.45
C GLU A 104 15.95 -14.18 -0.22
N LYS A 105 15.26 -15.33 -0.33
CA LYS A 105 13.87 -15.36 -0.79
C LYS A 105 12.93 -15.16 0.39
N PRO A 106 11.70 -14.67 0.15
CA PRO A 106 10.68 -14.61 1.18
C PRO A 106 10.49 -15.98 1.87
N PRO A 107 10.24 -16.00 3.18
CA PRO A 107 10.00 -17.24 3.92
C PRO A 107 8.82 -18.03 3.36
N LYS A 108 9.00 -19.35 3.18
CA LYS A 108 7.92 -20.26 2.80
C LYS A 108 7.17 -20.71 4.04
N PHE A 109 5.85 -20.56 4.04
CA PHE A 109 4.98 -20.99 5.14
C PHE A 109 4.33 -22.33 4.82
N PRO A 110 4.16 -23.22 5.81
CA PRO A 110 3.29 -24.36 5.67
C PRO A 110 1.86 -23.90 5.36
N THR A 111 1.24 -24.48 4.35
CA THR A 111 -0.17 -24.25 4.01
C THR A 111 -0.86 -25.59 3.79
N THR A 112 -2.13 -25.64 4.17
CA THR A 112 -3.03 -26.75 3.86
C THR A 112 -3.97 -26.42 2.69
N ASP A 113 -3.91 -25.20 2.15
CA ASP A 113 -4.71 -24.82 0.98
C ASP A 113 -4.18 -25.53 -0.27
N PRO A 114 -5.01 -26.29 -1.00
CA PRO A 114 -4.56 -27.00 -2.20
C PRO A 114 -4.10 -26.02 -3.29
N PRO A 115 -2.90 -26.19 -3.88
CA PRO A 115 -2.37 -25.28 -4.90
C PRO A 115 -3.20 -25.28 -6.20
N PHE A 116 -4.06 -26.27 -6.40
CA PHE A 116 -4.96 -26.39 -7.55
C PHE A 116 -6.43 -26.18 -7.17
N ARG A 117 -6.71 -25.47 -6.07
CA ARG A 117 -8.07 -25.15 -5.63
C ARG A 117 -8.81 -24.42 -6.76
N LYS A 118 -9.96 -24.95 -7.15
CA LYS A 118 -10.90 -24.29 -8.06
C LYS A 118 -11.82 -23.39 -7.24
N SER A 119 -12.22 -22.25 -7.82
CA SER A 119 -13.22 -21.37 -7.23
C SER A 119 -14.22 -20.96 -8.29
N ASP A 120 -15.41 -21.57 -8.25
CA ASP A 120 -16.50 -21.23 -9.17
C ASP A 120 -17.05 -19.82 -8.90
N LYS A 121 -16.82 -19.28 -7.70
CA LYS A 121 -17.17 -17.89 -7.35
C LYS A 121 -16.51 -16.86 -8.26
N LEU A 122 -15.35 -17.18 -8.84
CA LEU A 122 -14.66 -16.27 -9.77
C LEU A 122 -15.53 -15.91 -10.99
N TYR A 123 -16.42 -16.82 -11.42
CA TYR A 123 -17.34 -16.57 -12.52
C TYR A 123 -18.48 -15.60 -12.16
N GLU A 124 -18.73 -15.38 -10.87
CA GLU A 124 -19.85 -14.55 -10.38
C GLU A 124 -19.41 -13.13 -9.98
N ILE A 125 -18.11 -12.90 -9.79
CA ILE A 125 -17.58 -11.62 -9.29
C ILE A 125 -17.63 -10.54 -10.37
N VAL A 126 -17.23 -10.86 -11.61
CA VAL A 126 -17.21 -9.91 -12.72
C VAL A 126 -18.63 -9.80 -13.30
N PRO A 127 -19.28 -8.62 -13.26
CA PRO A 127 -20.63 -8.47 -13.76
C PRO A 127 -20.69 -8.57 -15.29
N ASP A 128 -21.81 -9.09 -15.82
CA ASP A 128 -22.08 -9.09 -17.26
C ASP A 128 -22.30 -7.68 -17.84
N ASP A 129 -22.77 -6.73 -17.01
CA ASP A 129 -22.94 -5.33 -17.40
C ASP A 129 -21.57 -4.61 -17.36
N PRO A 130 -21.03 -4.16 -18.51
CA PRO A 130 -19.72 -3.51 -18.57
C PRO A 130 -19.66 -2.16 -17.85
N ASN A 131 -20.81 -1.58 -17.47
CA ASN A 131 -20.85 -0.33 -16.71
C ASN A 131 -20.82 -0.55 -15.20
N LYS A 132 -20.91 -1.79 -14.74
CA LYS A 132 -20.94 -2.13 -13.32
C LYS A 132 -19.57 -2.59 -12.85
N GLY A 133 -18.94 -1.80 -11.96
CA GLY A 133 -17.70 -2.20 -11.30
C GLY A 133 -17.91 -3.33 -10.29
N TYR A 134 -16.82 -4.01 -9.96
CA TYR A 134 -16.72 -5.01 -8.88
C TYR A 134 -15.53 -4.72 -7.97
N ASP A 135 -15.54 -5.28 -6.76
CA ASP A 135 -14.41 -5.18 -5.84
C ASP A 135 -13.37 -6.24 -6.18
N VAL A 136 -12.23 -5.83 -6.72
CA VAL A 136 -11.16 -6.74 -7.13
C VAL A 136 -10.59 -7.54 -5.94
N ARG A 137 -10.78 -7.06 -4.71
CA ARG A 137 -10.40 -7.82 -3.50
C ARG A 137 -11.08 -9.17 -3.44
N GLN A 138 -12.32 -9.30 -3.94
CA GLN A 138 -13.01 -10.58 -3.98
C GLN A 138 -12.27 -11.59 -4.86
N VAL A 139 -11.71 -11.13 -5.99
CA VAL A 139 -10.86 -11.97 -6.86
C VAL A 139 -9.58 -12.35 -6.11
N ILE A 140 -8.92 -11.38 -5.47
CA ILE A 140 -7.69 -11.61 -4.69
C ILE A 140 -7.93 -12.68 -3.61
N TYR A 141 -9.01 -12.55 -2.83
CA TYR A 141 -9.36 -13.48 -1.76
C TYR A 141 -9.62 -14.90 -2.24
N GLU A 142 -10.04 -15.08 -3.49
CA GLU A 142 -10.28 -16.41 -4.05
C GLU A 142 -8.99 -17.05 -4.60
N ILE A 143 -7.95 -16.29 -4.92
CA ILE A 143 -6.69 -16.81 -5.50
C ILE A 143 -5.54 -16.96 -4.50
N VAL A 144 -5.55 -16.21 -3.39
CA VAL A 144 -4.53 -16.36 -2.34
C VAL A 144 -4.82 -17.58 -1.48
N ASP A 145 -3.77 -18.06 -0.80
CA ASP A 145 -3.87 -19.12 0.20
C ASP A 145 -4.83 -18.72 1.33
N ARG A 146 -5.49 -19.72 1.90
CA ARG A 146 -6.32 -19.57 3.10
C ARG A 146 -5.55 -19.93 4.37
N ASP A 147 -5.80 -19.18 5.44
CA ASP A 147 -5.29 -19.50 6.78
C ASP A 147 -6.03 -20.71 7.39
N ALA A 148 -5.62 -21.13 8.59
CA ALA A 148 -6.23 -22.26 9.30
C ALA A 148 -7.73 -22.09 9.61
N ASN A 149 -8.24 -20.86 9.59
CA ASN A 149 -9.66 -20.53 9.81
C ASN A 149 -10.43 -20.36 8.48
N GLY A 150 -9.76 -20.59 7.34
CA GLY A 150 -10.36 -20.43 6.02
C GLY A 150 -10.38 -18.99 5.49
N ASN A 151 -9.76 -18.03 6.18
CA ASN A 151 -9.70 -16.63 5.75
C ASN A 151 -8.62 -16.45 4.69
N PRO A 152 -8.83 -15.56 3.70
CA PRO A 152 -7.81 -15.25 2.70
C PRO A 152 -6.58 -14.59 3.33
N ASP A 153 -5.40 -15.10 3.03
CA ASP A 153 -4.12 -14.55 3.48
C ASP A 153 -3.70 -13.40 2.58
N PHE A 154 -4.27 -12.21 2.82
CA PHE A 154 -3.93 -10.98 2.11
C PHE A 154 -3.74 -9.80 3.07
N LEU A 155 -2.59 -9.15 3.00
CA LEU A 155 -2.25 -7.90 3.69
C LEU A 155 -2.18 -6.78 2.66
N GLU A 156 -3.25 -6.01 2.56
CA GLU A 156 -3.31 -4.84 1.69
C GLU A 156 -2.43 -3.71 2.24
N ILE A 157 -1.66 -3.08 1.35
CA ILE A 157 -0.80 -1.94 1.65
C ILE A 157 -1.45 -0.67 1.08
N LEU A 158 -1.46 0.40 1.86
CA LEU A 158 -2.13 1.67 1.55
C LEU A 158 -3.65 1.48 1.25
N PRO A 159 -4.43 0.80 2.11
CA PRO A 159 -5.83 0.47 1.80
C PRO A 159 -6.74 1.71 1.67
N TYR A 160 -6.33 2.85 2.23
CA TYR A 160 -7.09 4.09 2.22
C TYR A 160 -6.59 5.14 1.21
N PHE A 161 -5.48 4.88 0.52
CA PHE A 161 -4.87 5.80 -0.45
C PHE A 161 -4.95 5.21 -1.86
N ALA A 162 -5.36 6.01 -2.84
CA ALA A 162 -5.57 5.59 -4.23
C ALA A 162 -6.35 4.26 -4.34
N PRO A 163 -7.61 4.20 -3.89
CA PRO A 163 -8.37 2.94 -3.77
C PRO A 163 -8.77 2.33 -5.12
N ASN A 164 -8.58 3.06 -6.22
CA ASN A 164 -8.63 2.61 -7.61
C ASN A 164 -7.50 1.62 -7.99
N ALA A 165 -6.45 1.50 -7.16
CA ALA A 165 -5.43 0.48 -7.29
C ALA A 165 -5.20 -0.23 -5.94
N ILE A 166 -5.28 -1.57 -5.95
CA ILE A 166 -4.98 -2.41 -4.80
C ILE A 166 -3.54 -2.90 -4.94
N VAL A 167 -2.77 -2.77 -3.87
CA VAL A 167 -1.45 -3.39 -3.76
C VAL A 167 -1.35 -4.08 -2.41
N GLY A 168 -0.68 -5.22 -2.34
CA GLY A 168 -0.55 -5.94 -1.07
C GLY A 168 0.18 -7.25 -1.19
N PHE A 169 0.48 -7.86 -0.04
CA PHE A 169 1.12 -9.16 0.03
C PHE A 169 0.10 -10.26 0.28
N GLY A 170 0.24 -11.36 -0.44
CA GLY A 170 -0.47 -12.60 -0.13
C GLY A 170 0.48 -13.78 -0.18
N ARG A 171 -0.06 -15.00 -0.05
CA ARG A 171 0.68 -16.23 -0.29
C ARG A 171 -0.01 -17.11 -1.33
N MET A 172 0.79 -17.84 -2.09
CA MET A 172 0.34 -18.89 -3.01
C MET A 172 1.22 -20.12 -2.81
N ASN A 173 0.62 -21.25 -2.41
CA ASN A 173 1.35 -22.46 -2.04
C ASN A 173 2.46 -22.21 -0.98
N GLY A 174 2.15 -21.34 -0.02
CA GLY A 174 3.01 -20.93 1.09
C GLY A 174 4.08 -19.91 0.73
N GLN A 175 4.22 -19.50 -0.53
CA GLN A 175 5.21 -18.52 -0.96
C GLN A 175 4.61 -17.13 -1.02
N THR A 176 5.31 -16.11 -0.50
CA THR A 176 4.88 -14.71 -0.63
C THR A 176 4.78 -14.30 -2.09
N VAL A 177 3.69 -13.63 -2.44
CA VAL A 177 3.48 -12.93 -3.70
C VAL A 177 3.08 -11.49 -3.43
N GLY A 178 3.59 -10.55 -4.23
CA GLY A 178 3.10 -9.19 -4.31
C GLY A 178 1.96 -9.14 -5.31
N ILE A 179 0.80 -8.61 -4.92
CA ILE A 179 -0.37 -8.51 -5.78
C ILE A 179 -0.61 -7.04 -6.10
N ILE A 180 -0.81 -6.74 -7.37
CA ILE A 180 -1.24 -5.44 -7.87
C ILE A 180 -2.53 -5.64 -8.65
N ALA A 181 -3.54 -4.83 -8.40
CA ALA A 181 -4.82 -4.95 -9.10
C ALA A 181 -5.50 -3.60 -9.31
N ASN A 182 -6.15 -3.41 -10.45
CA ASN A 182 -7.07 -2.30 -10.65
C ASN A 182 -8.38 -2.56 -9.91
N ASN A 183 -9.02 -1.53 -9.36
CA ASN A 183 -10.26 -1.68 -8.62
C ASN A 183 -11.44 -0.92 -9.27
N PRO A 184 -12.26 -1.61 -10.09
CA PRO A 184 -13.33 -0.97 -10.86
C PRO A 184 -14.40 -0.23 -10.04
N ILE A 185 -14.62 -0.59 -8.77
CA ILE A 185 -15.57 0.15 -7.90
C ILE A 185 -15.08 1.56 -7.51
N HIS A 186 -13.80 1.90 -7.77
CA HIS A 186 -13.26 3.23 -7.55
C HIS A 186 -12.72 3.81 -8.85
N LEU A 187 -13.31 4.93 -9.29
CA LEU A 187 -12.93 5.62 -10.53
C LEU A 187 -12.87 4.68 -11.77
N ALA A 188 -13.68 3.62 -11.80
CA ALA A 188 -13.65 2.60 -12.86
C ALA A 188 -12.27 1.93 -13.04
N GLY A 189 -11.43 1.89 -12.00
CA GLY A 189 -10.11 1.23 -12.05
C GLY A 189 -9.06 1.98 -12.87
N VAL A 190 -9.32 3.22 -13.29
CA VAL A 190 -8.36 4.07 -14.01
C VAL A 190 -7.10 4.31 -13.19
N LEU A 191 -5.97 4.52 -13.87
CA LEU A 191 -4.74 5.00 -13.25
C LEU A 191 -4.75 6.54 -13.17
N ASP A 192 -4.09 7.06 -12.15
CA ASP A 192 -3.90 8.50 -11.89
C ASP A 192 -2.53 8.72 -11.23
N ILE A 193 -2.21 9.95 -10.82
CA ILE A 193 -0.95 10.29 -10.15
C ILE A 193 -0.71 9.42 -8.91
N ASP A 194 -1.72 9.29 -8.04
CA ASP A 194 -1.58 8.67 -6.72
C ASP A 194 -1.46 7.15 -6.83
N SER A 195 -2.32 6.52 -7.64
CA SER A 195 -2.26 5.08 -7.93
C SER A 195 -0.96 4.71 -8.67
N SER A 196 -0.46 5.58 -9.56
CA SER A 196 0.82 5.36 -10.23
C SER A 196 1.99 5.35 -9.25
N ASP A 197 2.03 6.29 -8.30
CA ASP A 197 3.07 6.34 -7.27
C ASP A 197 2.97 5.14 -6.32
N LYS A 198 1.75 4.79 -5.90
CA LYS A 198 1.45 3.61 -5.07
C LYS A 198 1.95 2.32 -5.72
N ILE A 199 1.55 2.07 -6.97
CA ILE A 199 1.94 0.87 -7.72
C ILE A 199 3.45 0.84 -7.93
N ALA A 200 4.04 1.92 -8.45
CA ALA A 200 5.45 1.94 -8.82
C ALA A 200 6.35 1.69 -7.60
N ARG A 201 6.03 2.27 -6.44
CA ARG A 201 6.81 2.02 -5.23
C ARG A 201 6.69 0.57 -4.77
N PHE A 202 5.47 0.02 -4.77
CA PHE A 202 5.22 -1.36 -4.34
C PHE A 202 5.92 -2.39 -5.24
N VAL A 203 5.85 -2.22 -6.57
CA VAL A 203 6.54 -3.09 -7.54
C VAL A 203 8.05 -3.08 -7.29
N ARG A 204 8.66 -1.90 -7.13
CA ARG A 204 10.11 -1.80 -6.85
C ARG A 204 10.50 -2.40 -5.51
N THR A 205 9.65 -2.29 -4.49
CA THR A 205 9.88 -2.96 -3.20
C THR A 205 9.81 -4.47 -3.35
N CYS A 206 8.85 -5.01 -4.12
CA CYS A 206 8.78 -6.45 -4.37
C CYS A 206 10.02 -6.96 -5.11
N ASP A 207 10.41 -6.27 -6.18
CA ASP A 207 11.60 -6.60 -6.98
C ASP A 207 12.88 -6.59 -6.13
N ALA A 208 13.12 -5.52 -5.36
CA ALA A 208 14.29 -5.39 -4.50
C ALA A 208 14.42 -6.50 -3.43
N PHE A 209 13.33 -7.16 -3.09
CA PHE A 209 13.27 -8.22 -2.08
C PHE A 209 12.88 -9.59 -2.66
N ASN A 210 13.07 -9.80 -3.97
CA ASN A 210 12.83 -11.08 -4.65
C ASN A 210 11.40 -11.63 -4.46
N ILE A 211 10.41 -10.75 -4.31
CA ILE A 211 9.01 -11.12 -4.16
C ILE A 211 8.38 -11.17 -5.55
N PRO A 212 7.89 -12.35 -6.00
CA PRO A 212 7.21 -12.47 -7.30
C PRO A 212 5.93 -11.63 -7.32
N ILE A 213 5.60 -11.10 -8.49
CA ILE A 213 4.46 -10.20 -8.70
C ILE A 213 3.36 -10.91 -9.49
N VAL A 214 2.11 -10.75 -9.04
CA VAL A 214 0.89 -11.11 -9.75
C VAL A 214 0.08 -9.84 -10.00
N THR A 215 -0.18 -9.53 -11.26
CA THR A 215 -0.94 -8.34 -11.65
C THR A 215 -2.29 -8.74 -12.22
N LEU A 216 -3.37 -8.27 -11.59
CA LEU A 216 -4.75 -8.44 -12.06
C LEU A 216 -5.19 -7.15 -12.79
N VAL A 217 -5.37 -7.26 -14.10
CA VAL A 217 -5.54 -6.08 -14.96
C VAL A 217 -7.02 -5.90 -15.34
N ASP A 218 -7.58 -4.77 -14.94
CA ASP A 218 -8.86 -4.24 -15.42
C ASP A 218 -8.80 -2.70 -15.43
N VAL A 219 -8.10 -2.17 -16.44
CA VAL A 219 -7.78 -0.75 -16.55
C VAL A 219 -8.29 -0.20 -17.88
N PRO A 220 -9.23 0.75 -17.89
CA PRO A 220 -9.71 1.36 -19.13
C PRO A 220 -8.76 2.46 -19.65
N GLY A 221 -7.87 2.98 -18.80
CA GLY A 221 -6.89 4.01 -19.14
C GLY A 221 -6.47 4.83 -17.93
N TYR A 222 -6.01 6.06 -18.20
CA TYR A 222 -5.70 7.06 -17.19
C TYR A 222 -6.88 8.01 -16.96
N LEU A 223 -7.02 8.54 -15.74
CA LEU A 223 -8.00 9.56 -15.40
C LEU A 223 -7.72 10.84 -16.19
N PRO A 224 -8.64 11.31 -17.05
CA PRO A 224 -8.45 12.56 -17.76
C PRO A 224 -8.68 13.76 -16.84
N GLY A 225 -7.99 14.88 -17.10
CA GLY A 225 -8.30 16.16 -16.47
C GLY A 225 -7.10 17.10 -16.37
N VAL A 226 -7.39 18.40 -16.42
CA VAL A 226 -6.36 19.47 -16.32
C VAL A 226 -5.53 19.35 -15.04
N GLN A 227 -6.15 18.91 -13.93
CA GLN A 227 -5.45 18.70 -12.66
C GLN A 227 -4.41 17.56 -12.74
N GLN A 228 -4.69 16.49 -13.49
CA GLN A 228 -3.74 15.38 -13.69
C GLN A 228 -2.56 15.86 -14.56
N GLU A 229 -2.84 16.62 -15.62
CA GLU A 229 -1.80 17.19 -16.49
C GLU A 229 -0.90 18.17 -15.72
N TYR A 230 -1.48 19.11 -14.98
CA TYR A 230 -0.72 20.08 -14.17
C TYR A 230 0.01 19.43 -12.99
N GLY A 231 -0.55 18.35 -12.43
CA GLY A 231 0.14 17.52 -11.43
C GLY A 231 1.31 16.71 -12.00
N GLY A 232 1.42 16.62 -13.33
CA GLY A 232 2.50 15.92 -14.03
C GLY A 232 2.23 14.44 -14.19
N ILE A 233 1.02 14.04 -14.58
CA ILE A 233 0.65 12.63 -14.80
C ILE A 233 1.63 11.90 -15.72
N ILE A 234 2.22 12.56 -16.73
CA ILE A 234 3.23 11.96 -17.63
C ILE A 234 4.40 11.37 -16.83
N ARG A 235 5.00 12.14 -15.91
CA ARG A 235 6.15 11.66 -15.11
C ARG A 235 5.74 10.70 -13.99
N HIS A 236 4.51 10.77 -13.51
CA HIS A 236 4.00 9.87 -12.48
C HIS A 236 3.60 8.52 -13.08
N GLY A 237 2.80 8.50 -14.15
CA GLY A 237 2.43 7.29 -14.88
C GLY A 237 3.64 6.55 -15.44
N ALA A 238 4.67 7.26 -15.93
CA ALA A 238 5.91 6.65 -16.38
C ALA A 238 6.65 5.85 -15.28
N LYS A 239 6.42 6.14 -13.99
CA LYS A 239 7.03 5.35 -12.90
C LYS A 239 6.51 3.91 -12.87
N VAL A 240 5.25 3.68 -13.25
CA VAL A 240 4.68 2.32 -13.33
C VAL A 240 5.38 1.54 -14.43
N LEU A 241 5.51 2.15 -15.61
CA LEU A 241 6.24 1.55 -16.74
C LEU A 241 7.68 1.24 -16.36
N TYR A 242 8.37 2.19 -15.74
CA TYR A 242 9.75 2.01 -15.27
C TYR A 242 9.87 0.89 -14.23
N ALA A 243 8.91 0.75 -13.32
CA ALA A 243 8.95 -0.26 -12.27
C ALA A 243 8.75 -1.68 -12.80
N TYR A 244 7.96 -1.86 -13.87
CA TYR A 244 7.71 -3.17 -14.48
C TYR A 244 8.73 -3.58 -15.55
N SER A 245 9.51 -2.64 -16.10
CA SER A 245 10.47 -2.88 -17.21
C SER A 245 11.84 -3.29 -16.71
#